data_AF-A0A0C9S3K6-F1
#
_entry.id   AF-A0A0C9S3K6-F1
#
_cell.length_a   1.000
_cell.length_b   1.000
_cell.length_c   1.000
_cell.angle_alpha   90.00
_cell.angle_beta   90.00
_cell.angle_gamma   90.00
#
_symmetry.space_group_name_H-M   'P 1'
#
loop_
_entity.id
_entity.type
_entity.pdbx_description
1 polymer ?
#
loop_
_entity_poly.entity_id
_entity_poly.type
_entity_poly.pdbx_seq_one_letter_code
_entity_poly.pdbx_strand_id
1 'polypeptide(L)'
;MEVMKCMLILAVAFSTMAVANLKKTPRGRTYPIKALTDINERLYIKWRNYNETENRCHSATKKSASGEHFVYTLRVHPENWEHMLLYDTKMTTEATAGHKEHNAAR
;
A
#
# COMPACT_ATOMS: atom_id res chain seq x y z
N MET A 1 5.75 -4.64 -44.71
CA MET A 1 4.75 -5.37 -43.88
C MET A 1 5.38 -6.45 -43.00
N GLU A 2 6.49 -7.07 -43.41
CA GLU A 2 7.17 -8.14 -42.63
C GLU A 2 7.93 -7.64 -41.41
N VAL A 3 8.62 -6.49 -41.50
CA VAL A 3 9.38 -5.90 -40.38
C VAL A 3 8.49 -5.62 -39.16
N MET A 4 7.24 -5.19 -39.40
CA MET A 4 6.27 -4.90 -38.34
C MET A 4 5.81 -6.18 -37.63
N LYS A 5 5.71 -7.32 -38.35
CA LYS A 5 5.40 -8.63 -37.76
C LYS A 5 6.57 -9.14 -36.91
N CYS A 6 7.81 -8.98 -37.37
CA CYS A 6 9.00 -9.37 -36.60
C CYS A 6 9.13 -8.56 -35.30
N MET A 7 8.89 -7.25 -35.36
CA MET A 7 8.88 -6.38 -34.18
C MET A 7 7.80 -6.78 -33.15
N LEU A 8 6.61 -7.14 -33.63
CA LEU A 8 5.52 -7.57 -32.76
C LEU A 8 5.83 -8.90 -32.05
N ILE A 9 6.42 -9.86 -32.76
CA ILE A 9 6.83 -11.17 -32.22
C ILE A 9 7.93 -10.99 -31.16
N LEU A 10 8.91 -10.12 -31.42
CA LEU A 10 9.95 -9.78 -30.44
C LEU A 10 9.35 -9.13 -29.19
N ALA A 11 8.45 -8.15 -29.34
CA ALA A 11 7.81 -7.49 -28.20
C ALA A 11 6.99 -8.47 -27.34
N VAL A 12 6.25 -9.40 -27.96
CA VAL A 12 5.52 -10.45 -27.23
C VAL A 12 6.50 -11.39 -26.50
N ALA A 13 7.59 -11.80 -27.16
CA ALA A 13 8.61 -12.66 -26.53
C ALA A 13 9.26 -11.99 -25.31
N PHE A 14 9.67 -10.73 -25.41
CA PHE A 14 10.22 -9.99 -24.27
C PHE A 14 9.21 -9.79 -23.14
N SER A 15 7.94 -9.55 -23.47
CA SER A 15 6.86 -9.41 -22.48
C SER A 15 6.61 -10.71 -21.71
N THR A 16 6.63 -11.87 -22.39
CA THR A 16 6.44 -13.18 -21.74
C THR A 16 7.61 -13.58 -20.84
N MET A 17 8.85 -13.28 -21.22
CA MET A 17 10.04 -13.58 -20.41
C MET A 17 10.13 -12.70 -19.16
N ALA A 18 9.71 -11.43 -19.23
CA ALA A 18 9.66 -10.55 -18.06
C ALA A 18 8.64 -11.02 -17.01
N VAL A 19 7.51 -11.59 -17.42
CA VAL A 19 6.50 -12.14 -16.52
C VAL A 19 6.94 -13.48 -15.91
N ALA A 20 7.62 -14.33 -16.68
CA ALA A 20 8.12 -15.62 -16.20
C ALA A 20 9.26 -15.49 -15.16
N ASN A 21 10.09 -14.44 -15.28
CA ASN A 21 11.20 -14.16 -14.35
C ASN A 21 10.82 -13.31 -13.14
N LEU A 22 9.53 -12.94 -12.99
CA LEU A 22 9.07 -12.28 -11.78
C LEU A 22 9.07 -13.31 -10.63
N LYS A 23 10.19 -13.38 -9.90
CA LYS A 23 10.31 -14.17 -8.67
C LYS A 23 9.10 -13.85 -7.80
N LYS A 24 8.24 -14.85 -7.56
CA LYS A 24 7.17 -14.75 -6.57
C LYS A 24 7.82 -14.47 -5.22
N THR A 25 7.68 -13.24 -4.73
CA THR A 25 7.97 -12.92 -3.34
C THR A 25 7.09 -13.84 -2.49
N PRO A 26 7.66 -14.63 -1.55
CA PRO A 26 6.86 -15.54 -0.74
C PRO A 26 5.76 -14.75 -0.03
N ARG A 27 4.49 -15.11 -0.25
CA ARG A 27 3.30 -14.49 0.40
C ARG A 27 3.19 -14.82 1.90
N GLY A 28 4.30 -15.14 2.57
CA GLY A 28 4.32 -15.71 3.92
C GLY A 28 5.11 -14.92 4.95
N ARG A 29 5.71 -13.78 4.60
CA ARG A 29 6.32 -12.90 5.61
C ARG A 29 5.25 -11.94 6.10
N THR A 30 4.68 -12.22 7.26
CA THR A 30 4.06 -11.18 8.08
C THR A 30 5.13 -10.11 8.26
N TYR A 31 4.94 -8.95 7.63
CA TYR A 31 5.85 -7.85 7.84
C TYR A 31 5.61 -7.32 9.25
N PRO A 32 6.64 -7.24 10.10
CA PRO A 32 6.49 -6.59 11.39
C PRO A 32 5.97 -5.18 11.15
N ILE A 33 5.06 -4.71 11.99
CA ILE A 33 4.43 -3.39 11.78
C ILE A 33 5.45 -2.27 11.67
N LYS A 34 6.59 -2.43 12.36
CA LYS A 34 7.77 -1.56 12.25
C LYS A 34 8.21 -1.34 10.80
N ALA A 35 8.28 -2.41 10.00
CA ALA A 35 8.66 -2.30 8.60
C ALA A 35 7.63 -1.52 7.76
N LEU A 36 6.34 -1.58 8.12
CA LEU A 36 5.31 -0.76 7.47
C LEU A 36 5.43 0.70 7.89
N THR A 37 5.68 0.97 9.16
CA THR A 37 5.81 2.34 9.68
C THR A 37 7.11 3.02 9.25
N ASP A 38 8.14 2.26 8.90
CA ASP A 38 9.41 2.79 8.41
C ASP A 38 9.33 3.34 6.97
N ILE A 39 8.26 3.01 6.23
CA ILE A 39 8.05 3.49 4.86
C ILE A 39 7.83 5.02 4.86
N ASN A 40 8.63 5.74 4.06
CA ASN A 40 8.55 7.20 3.88
C ASN A 40 7.81 7.62 2.59
N GLU A 41 7.22 6.66 1.89
CA GLU A 41 6.46 6.88 0.67
C GLU A 41 4.97 7.07 0.96
N ARG A 42 4.20 7.40 -0.10
CA ARG A 42 2.74 7.36 -0.03
C ARG A 42 2.25 5.94 -0.28
N LEU A 43 1.58 5.38 0.71
CA LEU A 43 0.94 4.07 0.61
C LEU A 43 -0.50 4.23 0.11
N TYR A 44 -0.86 3.48 -0.93
CA TYR A 44 -2.20 3.46 -1.51
C TYR A 44 -2.94 2.18 -1.15
N ILE A 45 -4.21 2.30 -0.78
CA ILE A 45 -5.05 1.12 -0.55
C ILE A 45 -5.51 0.55 -1.90
N LYS A 46 -4.89 -0.56 -2.32
CA LYS A 46 -5.21 -1.24 -3.58
C LYS A 46 -6.51 -2.06 -3.52
N TRP A 47 -6.76 -2.72 -2.39
CA TRP A 47 -7.91 -3.59 -2.23
C TRP A 47 -8.38 -3.60 -0.77
N ARG A 48 -9.68 -3.84 -0.58
CA ARG A 48 -10.33 -4.01 0.72
C ARG A 48 -11.26 -5.21 0.61
N ASN A 49 -11.46 -5.90 1.72
CA ASN A 49 -12.38 -7.03 1.84
C ASN A 49 -13.73 -6.64 2.47
N TYR A 50 -14.04 -5.35 2.54
CA TYR A 50 -15.30 -4.81 3.05
C TYR A 50 -15.83 -3.72 2.10
N ASN A 51 -17.16 -3.60 1.99
CA ASN A 51 -17.82 -2.70 1.05
C ASN A 51 -18.32 -1.39 1.68
N GLU A 52 -18.51 -1.30 3.00
CA GLU A 52 -19.28 -0.18 3.58
C GLU A 52 -18.52 0.48 4.74
N THR A 53 -17.82 1.56 4.40
CA THR A 53 -17.32 2.53 5.38
C THR A 53 -17.45 3.91 4.74
N GLU A 54 -18.06 4.85 5.46
CA GLU A 54 -17.99 6.27 5.12
C GLU A 54 -16.51 6.72 5.12
N ASN A 55 -16.19 7.77 4.34
CA ASN A 55 -14.87 8.40 4.38
C ASN A 55 -13.72 7.43 4.09
N ARG A 56 -13.75 6.78 2.92
CA ARG A 56 -12.74 5.79 2.53
C ARG A 56 -11.36 6.42 2.40
N CYS A 57 -10.39 5.97 3.18
CA CYS A 57 -9.00 6.41 3.05
C CYS A 57 -8.34 5.82 1.80
N HIS A 58 -7.93 6.62 0.84
CA HIS A 58 -7.27 6.18 -0.40
C HIS A 58 -5.77 6.00 -0.23
N SER A 59 -5.13 6.87 0.56
CA SER A 59 -3.70 6.81 0.79
C SER A 59 -3.29 7.43 2.12
N ALA A 60 -2.15 6.98 2.65
CA ALA A 60 -1.49 7.56 3.81
C ALA A 60 -0.06 7.98 3.43
N THR A 61 0.39 9.12 3.93
CA THR A 61 1.78 9.59 3.81
C THR A 61 2.31 9.92 5.20
N LYS A 62 3.43 9.35 5.59
CA LYS A 62 4.04 9.63 6.90
C LYS A 62 4.56 11.05 6.92
N LYS A 63 4.18 11.81 7.96
CA LYS A 63 4.60 13.19 8.19
C LYS A 63 5.71 13.28 9.23
N SER A 64 5.55 12.54 10.33
CA SER A 64 6.56 12.44 11.40
C SER A 64 6.40 11.16 12.20
N ALA A 65 7.43 10.83 12.98
CA ALA A 65 7.46 9.67 13.88
C ALA A 65 8.29 9.98 15.12
N SER A 66 7.88 9.41 16.26
CA SER A 66 8.63 9.41 17.52
C SER A 66 8.32 8.13 18.29
N GLY A 67 9.27 7.19 18.30
CA GLY A 67 9.08 5.87 18.90
C GLY A 67 7.91 5.13 18.24
N GLU A 68 6.89 4.84 19.04
CA GLU A 68 5.68 4.12 18.63
C GLU A 68 4.57 5.05 18.13
N HIS A 69 4.79 6.37 18.15
CA HIS A 69 3.82 7.38 17.74
C HIS A 69 4.16 7.96 16.37
N PHE A 70 3.15 8.06 15.51
CA PHE A 70 3.28 8.49 14.13
C PHE A 70 2.23 9.53 13.79
N VAL A 71 2.58 10.43 12.88
CA VAL A 71 1.62 11.33 12.24
C VAL A 71 1.55 10.98 10.77
N TYR A 72 0.36 10.68 10.28
CA TYR A 72 0.10 10.41 8.87
C TYR A 72 -0.88 11.43 8.30
N THR A 73 -0.57 11.97 7.13
CA THR A 73 -1.57 12.67 6.32
C THR A 73 -2.37 11.62 5.55
N LEU A 74 -3.66 11.51 5.86
CA LEU A 74 -4.59 10.65 5.14
C LEU A 74 -5.23 11.43 4.00
N ARG A 75 -5.46 10.76 2.87
CA ARG A 75 -6.25 11.27 1.75
C ARG A 75 -7.52 10.46 1.66
N VAL A 76 -8.65 11.11 1.91
CA VAL A 76 -9.95 10.47 2.07
C VAL A 76 -10.92 11.00 1.03
N HIS A 77 -11.84 10.14 0.55
CA HIS A 77 -12.98 10.57 -0.25
C HIS A 77 -14.25 10.49 0.58
N PRO A 78 -14.73 11.62 1.14
CA PRO A 78 -16.03 11.66 1.78
C PRO A 78 -17.15 11.42 0.77
N GLU A 79 -18.24 10.83 1.25
CA GLU A 79 -19.44 10.66 0.44
C GLU A 79 -20.02 12.04 0.09
N ASN A 80 -20.48 12.22 -1.16
CA ASN A 80 -21.04 13.48 -1.68
C ASN A 80 -20.04 14.64 -1.83
N TRP A 81 -18.73 14.38 -1.79
CA TRP A 81 -17.71 15.40 -2.03
C TRP A 81 -17.09 15.23 -3.42
N GLU A 82 -16.96 16.34 -4.16
CA GLU A 82 -16.28 16.37 -5.47
C GLU A 82 -14.76 16.26 -5.35
N HIS A 83 -14.22 16.50 -4.15
CA HIS A 83 -12.79 16.59 -3.90
C HIS A 83 -12.36 15.70 -2.74
N MET A 84 -11.08 15.36 -2.75
CA MET A 84 -10.45 14.54 -1.72
C MET A 84 -10.10 15.42 -0.52
N LEU A 85 -10.46 14.96 0.67
CA LEU A 85 -10.08 15.58 1.93
C LEU A 85 -8.70 15.08 2.35
N LEU A 86 -7.84 16.00 2.82
CA LEU A 86 -6.57 15.66 3.46
C LEU A 86 -6.64 16.07 4.92
N TYR A 87 -6.27 15.18 5.84
CA TYR A 87 -6.11 15.52 7.24
C TYR A 87 -5.00 14.69 7.89
N ASP A 88 -4.40 15.27 8.93
CA ASP A 88 -3.39 14.58 9.72
C ASP A 88 -4.06 13.77 10.83
N THR A 89 -3.68 12.50 10.92
CA THR A 89 -4.06 11.61 12.02
C THR A 89 -2.83 11.22 12.83
N LYS A 90 -3.03 11.08 14.13
CA LYS A 90 -2.03 10.51 15.03
C LYS A 90 -2.32 9.04 15.17
N MET A 91 -1.31 8.20 15.01
CA MET A 91 -1.42 6.77 15.16
C MET A 91 -0.36 6.26 16.12
N THR A 92 -0.69 5.23 16.89
CA THR A 92 0.25 4.55 17.78
C THR A 92 0.26 3.07 17.44
N THR A 93 1.45 2.48 17.34
CA THR A 93 1.55 1.02 17.20
C THR A 93 1.30 0.35 18.55
N GLU A 94 0.63 -0.79 18.56
CA GLU A 94 0.35 -1.56 19.77
C GLU A 94 0.43 -3.08 19.50
N ALA A 95 0.66 -3.84 20.58
CA ALA A 95 0.52 -5.29 20.58
C ALA A 95 -0.95 -5.66 20.85
N THR A 96 -1.55 -6.39 19.93
CA THR A 96 -2.90 -6.97 20.14
C THR A 96 -2.87 -8.11 21.17
N ALA A 97 -4.04 -8.49 21.68
CA ALA A 97 -4.16 -9.54 22.69
C ALA A 97 -3.40 -10.82 22.29
N GLY A 98 -2.60 -11.36 23.22
CA GLY A 98 -1.78 -12.55 23.00
C GLY A 98 -0.43 -12.31 22.31
N HIS A 99 -0.12 -11.07 21.92
CA HIS A 99 1.16 -10.73 21.28
C HIS A 99 2.06 -9.94 22.23
N LYS A 100 3.37 -10.19 22.16
CA LYS A 100 4.39 -9.41 22.88
C LYS A 100 4.95 -8.26 22.06
N GLU A 101 4.91 -8.41 20.74
CA GLU A 101 5.42 -7.42 19.79
C GLU A 101 4.26 -6.64 19.17
N HIS A 102 4.55 -5.40 18.79
CA HIS A 102 3.57 -4.54 18.12
C HIS A 102 3.22 -5.12 16.76
N ASN A 103 1.92 -5.22 16.49
CA ASN A 103 1.39 -5.79 15.25
C ASN A 103 0.16 -5.06 14.71
N ALA A 104 -0.36 -4.06 15.42
CA ALA A 104 -1.46 -3.22 14.99
C ALA A 104 -1.13 -1.74 15.18
N ALA A 105 -1.85 -0.87 14.46
CA ALA A 105 -1.81 0.55 14.69
C ALA A 105 -3.22 1.05 15.00
N ARG A 106 -3.29 1.97 15.96
CA ARG A 106 -4.50 2.56 16.50
C ARG A 106 -4.48 4.07 16.35
#